data_AF-A0A1N6UVA1-F1
#
_entry.id   AF-A0A1N6UVA1-F1
#
_cell.length_a   1.000
_cell.length_b   1.000
_cell.length_c   1.000
_cell.angle_alpha   90.00
_cell.angle_beta   90.00
_cell.angle_gamma   90.00
#
_symmetry.space_group_name_H-M   'P 1'
#
loop_
_entity.id
_entity.type
_entity.pdbx_description
1 polymer ?
#
loop_
_entity_poly.entity_id
_entity_poly.type
_entity_poly.pdbx_seq_one_letter_code
_entity_poly.pdbx_strand_id
1 'polypeptide(L)'
;MLFAVLAYTQTGSLPAQAALFPKLVIFGMGVSGFLLIVDTLTRHRRRRLAEVISINLQTAIYQILIPGAMMLVTYGLLQLIGFYAAGFLLIQMVFFYQPFRTGGVRPTLSYVAKGVVFAAVTMTVMYIAFTLLLKLPVPRGSFFS
;
A
#
# COMPACT_ATOMS: atom_id res chain seq x y z
N MET A 1 10.40 5.91 9.85
CA MET A 1 11.21 4.90 10.58
C MET A 1 10.59 4.49 11.91
N LEU A 2 10.16 5.42 12.78
CA LEU A 2 9.46 5.09 14.05
C LEU A 2 8.29 4.11 13.85
N PHE A 3 7.45 4.35 12.83
CA PHE A 3 6.36 3.44 12.50
C PHE A 3 6.83 2.03 12.09
N ALA A 4 7.92 1.90 11.33
CA ALA A 4 8.45 0.60 10.93
C ALA A 4 8.99 -0.18 12.14
N VAL A 5 9.62 0.50 13.10
CA VAL A 5 10.08 -0.11 14.36
C VAL A 5 8.88 -0.59 15.20
N LEU A 6 7.85 0.25 15.35
CA LEU A 6 6.63 -0.13 16.08
C LEU A 6 5.84 -1.24 15.37
N ALA A 7 5.81 -1.25 14.04
CA ALA A 7 5.17 -2.32 13.28
C ALA A 7 5.95 -3.64 13.41
N TYR A 8 7.28 -3.58 13.49
CA TYR A 8 8.12 -4.76 13.64
C TYR A 8 7.84 -5.50 14.95
N THR A 9 7.62 -4.78 16.06
CA THR A 9 7.29 -5.41 17.35
C THR A 9 5.95 -6.15 17.31
N GLN A 10 5.01 -5.72 16.48
CA GLN A 10 3.72 -6.39 16.29
C GLN A 10 3.82 -7.67 15.44
N THR A 11 4.89 -7.87 14.68
CA THR A 11 5.11 -9.12 13.93
C THR A 11 5.64 -10.27 14.78
N GLY A 12 6.02 -10.02 16.04
CA GLY A 12 6.57 -11.01 16.94
C GLY A 12 5.57 -12.08 17.40
N SER A 13 4.26 -11.77 17.37
CA SER A 13 3.18 -12.68 17.76
C SER A 13 2.74 -13.63 16.65
N LEU A 14 3.25 -13.48 15.43
CA LEU A 14 2.89 -14.30 14.28
C LEU A 14 3.80 -15.53 14.14
N PRO A 15 3.28 -16.67 13.65
CA PRO A 15 4.11 -17.83 13.29
C PRO A 15 5.24 -17.42 12.35
N ALA A 16 6.44 -18.00 12.53
CA ALA A 16 7.64 -17.59 11.80
C ALA A 16 7.45 -17.51 10.28
N GLN A 17 6.72 -18.47 9.70
CA GLN A 17 6.43 -18.51 8.25
C GLN A 17 5.50 -17.38 7.79
N ALA A 18 4.48 -17.05 8.58
CA ALA A 18 3.55 -15.95 8.30
C ALA A 18 4.20 -14.58 8.49
N ALA A 19 5.13 -14.48 9.45
CA ALA A 19 5.82 -13.24 9.81
C ALA A 19 6.87 -12.80 8.77
N LEU A 20 7.39 -13.71 7.94
CA LEU A 20 8.43 -13.40 6.95
C LEU A 20 7.99 -12.30 5.98
N PHE A 21 6.77 -12.38 5.46
CA PHE A 21 6.28 -11.41 4.48
C PHE A 21 6.08 -10.01 5.09
N PRO A 22 5.36 -9.83 6.22
CA PRO A 22 5.29 -8.55 6.93
C PRO A 22 6.67 -7.99 7.29
N LYS A 23 7.61 -8.82 7.76
CA LYS A 23 8.96 -8.39 8.12
C LYS A 23 9.74 -7.83 6.93
N LEU A 24 9.66 -8.49 5.76
CA LEU A 24 10.27 -7.99 4.53
C LEU A 24 9.66 -6.65 4.07
N VAL A 25 8.34 -6.51 4.15
CA VAL A 25 7.66 -5.24 3.83
C VAL A 25 8.07 -4.12 4.78
N ILE A 26 8.08 -4.38 6.09
CA ILE A 26 8.51 -3.41 7.10
C ILE A 26 9.96 -3.01 6.90
N PHE A 27 10.83 -3.98 6.59
CA PHE A 27 12.23 -3.72 6.26
C PHE A 27 12.36 -2.81 5.03
N GLY A 28 11.65 -3.13 3.95
CA GLY A 28 11.61 -2.31 2.73
C GLY A 28 11.14 -0.87 3.02
N MET A 29 10.07 -0.72 3.78
CA MET A 29 9.58 0.60 4.23
C MET A 29 10.63 1.36 5.06
N GLY A 30 11.35 0.65 5.93
CA GLY A 30 12.46 1.20 6.70
C GLY A 30 13.56 1.75 5.79
N VAL A 31 14.03 0.94 4.84
CA VAL A 31 15.07 1.32 3.87
C VAL A 31 14.63 2.50 3.00
N SER A 32 13.42 2.47 2.44
CA SER A 32 12.89 3.58 1.64
C SER A 32 12.79 4.88 2.45
N GLY A 33 12.34 4.80 3.71
CA GLY A 33 12.31 5.95 4.60
C GLY A 33 13.70 6.52 4.90
N PHE A 34 14.69 5.66 5.09
CA PHE A 34 16.08 6.07 5.27
C PHE A 34 16.65 6.76 4.03
N LEU A 35 16.42 6.19 2.84
CA LEU A 35 16.87 6.76 1.57
C LEU A 35 16.27 8.15 1.33
N LEU A 36 15.00 8.38 1.67
CA LEU A 36 14.37 9.70 1.58
C LEU A 36 15.01 10.73 2.49
N ILE A 37 15.40 10.35 3.71
CA ILE A 37 16.12 11.24 4.63
C ILE A 37 17.48 11.61 4.03
N VAL A 38 18.23 10.63 3.51
CA VAL A 38 19.54 10.86 2.88
C VAL A 38 19.39 11.76 1.65
N ASP A 39 18.41 11.51 0.77
CA ASP A 39 18.14 12.35 -0.40
C ASP A 39 17.77 13.78 0.00
N THR A 40 16.93 13.96 1.03
CA THR A 40 16.55 15.28 1.54
C THR A 40 17.75 16.03 2.11
N LEU A 41 18.59 15.37 2.93
CA LEU A 41 19.78 15.95 3.54
C LEU A 41 20.84 16.31 2.49
N THR A 42 21.05 15.46 1.49
CA THR A 42 22.02 15.70 0.40
C THR A 42 21.55 16.80 -0.56
N ARG A 43 20.24 16.89 -0.85
CA ARG A 43 19.66 17.98 -1.67
C ARG A 43 19.55 19.31 -0.93
N HIS A 44 19.33 19.31 0.39
CA HIS A 44 19.33 20.53 1.21
C HIS A 44 20.65 21.30 1.16
N ARG A 45 21.76 20.63 0.85
CA ARG A 45 23.06 21.29 0.67
C ARG A 45 23.15 22.13 -0.62
N ARG A 46 22.24 21.95 -1.59
CA ARG A 46 22.21 22.71 -2.87
C ARG A 46 21.10 23.75 -3.00
N ARG A 47 20.11 23.79 -2.09
CA ARG A 47 19.03 24.79 -2.11
C ARG A 47 18.76 25.32 -0.71
N ARG A 48 19.53 26.32 -0.29
CA ARG A 48 19.09 27.24 0.77
C ARG A 48 18.44 28.45 0.08
N LEU A 49 17.31 28.85 0.64
CA LEU A 49 16.48 30.03 0.35
C LEU A 49 15.29 29.78 -0.61
N ALA A 50 14.09 29.98 -0.04
CA ALA A 50 12.78 30.15 -0.69
C ALA A 50 11.87 28.94 -0.94
N GLU A 51 11.83 27.94 -0.06
CA GLU A 51 10.58 27.20 0.15
C GLU A 51 10.50 26.77 1.62
N VAL A 52 9.96 27.66 2.45
CA VAL A 52 9.36 27.24 3.72
C VAL A 52 8.41 26.11 3.36
N ILE A 53 8.56 24.98 4.06
CA ILE A 53 7.76 23.77 3.95
C ILE A 53 6.31 24.11 4.25
N SER A 54 5.62 24.74 3.30
CA SER A 54 4.17 24.68 3.23
C SER A 54 3.91 23.38 2.53
N ILE A 55 3.55 22.35 3.30
CA ILE A 55 2.87 21.22 2.71
C ILE A 55 1.61 21.84 2.13
N ASN A 56 1.62 22.09 0.82
CA ASN A 56 0.46 22.59 0.12
C ASN A 56 -0.70 21.67 0.50
N LEU A 57 -1.83 22.24 0.94
CA LEU A 57 -3.00 21.49 1.41
C LEU A 57 -3.40 20.40 0.40
N GLN A 58 -3.23 20.67 -0.90
CA GLN A 58 -3.43 19.68 -1.96
C GLN A 58 -2.47 18.48 -1.84
N THR A 59 -1.19 18.72 -1.59
CA THR A 59 -0.22 17.65 -1.35
C THR A 59 -0.57 16.84 -0.10
N ALA A 60 -0.97 17.48 1.00
CA ALA A 60 -1.40 16.75 2.20
C ALA A 60 -2.62 15.85 1.91
N ILE A 61 -3.62 16.39 1.22
CA ILE A 61 -4.86 15.66 0.92
C ILE A 61 -4.58 14.51 -0.06
N TYR A 62 -3.95 14.79 -1.21
CA TYR A 62 -3.78 13.81 -2.28
C TYR A 62 -2.61 12.85 -2.05
N GLN A 63 -1.59 13.17 -1.25
CA GLN A 63 -0.48 12.24 -1.03
C GLN A 63 -0.58 11.46 0.27
N ILE A 64 -1.31 11.99 1.25
CA ILE A 64 -1.35 11.41 2.60
C ILE A 64 -2.78 11.00 2.95
N LEU A 65 -3.71 11.95 2.94
CA LEU A 65 -5.06 11.72 3.46
C LEU A 65 -5.83 10.70 2.61
N ILE A 66 -5.85 10.86 1.29
CA ILE A 66 -6.60 9.97 0.38
C ILE A 66 -6.00 8.54 0.40
N PRO A 67 -4.69 8.33 0.19
CA PRO A 67 -4.12 6.99 0.33
C PRO A 67 -4.34 6.38 1.72
N GLY A 68 -4.23 7.17 2.78
CA GLY A 68 -4.53 6.73 4.15
C GLY A 68 -5.99 6.29 4.32
N ALA A 69 -6.94 7.08 3.80
CA ALA A 69 -8.35 6.74 3.80
C ALA A 69 -8.65 5.47 2.99
N MET A 70 -8.01 5.29 1.82
CA MET A 70 -8.13 4.06 1.02
C MET A 70 -7.67 2.82 1.81
N MET A 71 -6.58 2.94 2.59
CA MET A 71 -6.12 1.85 3.46
C MET A 71 -7.13 1.55 4.57
N LEU A 72 -7.70 2.57 5.21
CA LEU A 72 -8.72 2.39 6.25
C LEU A 72 -10.00 1.74 5.72
N VAL A 73 -10.48 2.18 4.56
CA VAL A 73 -11.63 1.56 3.88
C VAL A 73 -11.33 0.11 3.55
N THR A 74 -10.13 -0.17 3.03
CA THR A 74 -9.72 -1.55 2.71
C THR A 74 -9.65 -2.43 3.95
N TYR A 75 -9.20 -1.91 5.08
CA TYR A 75 -9.22 -2.64 6.35
C TYR A 75 -10.66 -3.04 6.75
N GLY A 76 -11.62 -2.12 6.62
CA GLY A 76 -13.03 -2.44 6.83
C GLY A 76 -13.55 -3.50 5.85
N LEU A 77 -13.22 -3.38 4.56
CA LEU A 77 -13.57 -4.38 3.54
C LEU A 77 -12.94 -5.73 3.83
N LEU A 78 -11.72 -5.78 4.33
CA LEU A 78 -11.04 -7.04 4.69
C LEU A 78 -11.83 -7.80 5.75
N GLN A 79 -12.39 -7.11 6.74
CA GLN A 79 -13.25 -7.73 7.75
C GLN A 79 -14.60 -8.20 7.17
N LEU A 80 -15.17 -7.45 6.20
CA LEU A 80 -16.48 -7.74 5.63
C LEU A 80 -16.45 -8.84 4.56
N ILE A 81 -15.65 -8.65 3.50
CA ILE A 81 -15.66 -9.48 2.29
C ILE A 81 -14.40 -10.37 2.16
N GLY A 82 -13.45 -10.24 3.08
CA GLY A 82 -12.26 -11.08 3.14
C GLY A 82 -11.09 -10.58 2.29
N PHE A 83 -9.94 -11.24 2.47
CA PHE A 83 -8.65 -10.78 1.93
C PHE A 83 -8.63 -10.61 0.41
N TYR A 84 -9.13 -11.59 -0.35
CA TYR A 84 -8.98 -11.57 -1.82
C TYR A 84 -9.81 -10.48 -2.48
N ALA A 85 -11.07 -10.34 -2.06
CA ALA A 85 -11.96 -9.34 -2.61
C ALA A 85 -11.55 -7.91 -2.18
N ALA A 86 -11.18 -7.72 -0.92
CA ALA A 86 -10.68 -6.44 -0.43
C ALA A 86 -9.35 -6.05 -1.11
N GLY A 87 -8.41 -6.99 -1.27
CA GLY A 87 -7.15 -6.78 -1.96
C GLY A 87 -7.34 -6.42 -3.44
N PHE A 88 -8.26 -7.09 -4.13
CA PHE A 88 -8.61 -6.77 -5.51
C PHE A 88 -9.09 -5.32 -5.64
N LEU A 89 -10.04 -4.91 -4.79
CA LEU A 89 -10.56 -3.54 -4.78
C LEU A 89 -9.48 -2.51 -4.46
N LEU A 90 -8.60 -2.80 -3.48
CA LEU A 90 -7.50 -1.90 -3.16
C LEU A 90 -6.56 -1.71 -4.37
N ILE A 91 -6.20 -2.80 -5.07
CA ILE A 91 -5.34 -2.70 -6.26
C ILE A 91 -6.02 -1.85 -7.32
N GLN A 92 -7.33 -2.02 -7.58
CA GLN A 92 -8.06 -1.16 -8.51
C GLN A 92 -8.01 0.31 -8.09
N MET A 93 -8.32 0.58 -6.82
CA MET A 93 -8.35 1.93 -6.30
C MET A 93 -6.97 2.60 -6.47
N VAL A 94 -5.87 1.92 -6.14
CA VAL A 94 -4.51 2.44 -6.30
C VAL A 94 -4.15 2.61 -7.78
N PHE A 95 -4.48 1.63 -8.62
CA PHE A 95 -4.19 1.65 -10.06
C PHE A 95 -4.88 2.83 -10.76
N PHE A 96 -6.14 3.12 -10.42
CA PHE A 96 -6.86 4.26 -10.98
C PHE A 96 -6.49 5.60 -10.33
N TYR A 97 -6.02 5.58 -9.08
CA TYR A 97 -5.66 6.80 -8.36
C TYR A 97 -4.43 7.50 -8.93
N GLN A 98 -3.39 6.74 -9.28
CA GLN A 98 -2.12 7.32 -9.74
C GLN A 98 -2.24 8.14 -11.03
N PRO A 99 -2.88 7.65 -12.13
CA PRO A 99 -3.04 8.41 -13.37
C PRO A 99 -4.01 9.58 -13.24
N PHE A 100 -5.06 9.43 -12.41
CA PHE A 100 -5.97 10.54 -12.12
C PHE A 100 -5.19 11.72 -11.54
N ARG A 101 -4.24 11.44 -10.64
CA ARG A 101 -3.39 12.46 -10.02
C ARG A 101 -2.33 13.03 -10.96
N THR A 102 -1.63 12.20 -11.73
CA THR A 102 -0.47 12.66 -12.53
C THR A 102 -0.85 13.33 -13.85
N GLY A 103 -2.02 13.03 -14.41
CA GLY A 103 -2.40 13.54 -15.74
C GLY A 103 -3.86 13.98 -15.89
N GLY A 104 -4.69 13.87 -14.86
CA GLY A 104 -6.12 14.22 -14.95
C GLY A 104 -6.89 13.41 -15.99
N VAL A 105 -6.32 12.27 -16.42
CA VAL A 105 -6.86 11.48 -17.53
C VAL A 105 -8.07 10.70 -17.03
N ARG A 106 -9.22 10.90 -17.69
CA ARG A 106 -10.42 10.11 -17.40
C ARG A 106 -10.17 8.65 -17.79
N PRO A 107 -10.52 7.68 -16.94
CA PRO A 107 -10.30 6.28 -17.24
C PRO A 107 -11.12 5.88 -18.48
N THR A 108 -10.42 5.52 -19.56
CA THR A 108 -11.04 4.90 -20.73
C THR A 108 -11.38 3.45 -20.41
N LEU A 109 -12.35 2.86 -21.11
CA LEU A 109 -12.76 1.47 -20.87
C LEU A 109 -11.58 0.48 -21.00
N SER A 110 -10.65 0.73 -21.94
CA SER A 110 -9.42 -0.06 -22.07
C SER A 110 -8.51 0.06 -20.85
N TYR A 111 -8.42 1.23 -20.24
CA TYR A 111 -7.63 1.43 -19.02
C TYR A 111 -8.25 0.70 -17.83
N VAL A 112 -9.59 0.73 -17.71
CA VAL A 112 -10.33 -0.04 -16.70
C VAL A 112 -10.08 -1.53 -16.88
N ALA A 113 -10.19 -2.05 -18.10
CA ALA A 113 -9.94 -3.46 -18.39
C ALA A 113 -8.50 -3.88 -18.02
N LYS A 114 -7.50 -3.04 -18.32
CA LYS A 114 -6.11 -3.29 -17.90
C LYS A 114 -5.96 -3.34 -16.38
N GLY A 115 -6.64 -2.45 -15.66
CA GLY A 115 -6.68 -2.47 -14.19
C GLY A 115 -7.29 -3.77 -13.65
N VAL A 116 -8.42 -4.21 -14.22
CA VAL A 116 -9.08 -5.49 -13.88
C VAL A 116 -8.16 -6.67 -14.09
N VAL A 117 -7.54 -6.78 -15.26
CA VAL A 117 -6.60 -7.86 -15.57
C VAL A 117 -5.39 -7.82 -14.63
N PHE A 118 -4.81 -6.65 -14.41
CA PHE A 118 -3.68 -6.49 -13.52
C PHE A 118 -4.00 -6.97 -12.09
N ALA A 119 -5.10 -6.49 -11.51
CA ALA A 119 -5.51 -6.91 -10.18
C ALA A 119 -5.81 -8.41 -10.12
N ALA A 120 -6.49 -8.98 -11.12
CA ALA A 120 -6.78 -10.41 -11.17
C ALA A 120 -5.50 -11.25 -11.20
N VAL A 121 -4.50 -10.86 -11.99
CA VAL A 121 -3.18 -11.52 -12.04
C VAL A 121 -2.47 -11.41 -10.70
N THR A 122 -2.40 -10.21 -10.11
CA THR A 122 -1.78 -10.02 -8.80
C THR A 122 -2.45 -10.86 -7.72
N MET A 123 -3.79 -10.89 -7.68
CA MET A 123 -4.52 -11.72 -6.73
C MET A 123 -4.30 -13.21 -6.94
N THR A 124 -4.17 -13.65 -8.19
CA THR A 124 -3.82 -15.04 -8.52
C THR A 124 -2.44 -15.40 -7.98
N VAL A 125 -1.43 -14.53 -8.18
CA VAL A 125 -0.08 -14.73 -7.63
C VAL A 125 -0.12 -14.77 -6.11
N MET A 126 -0.87 -13.87 -5.46
CA MET A 126 -1.04 -13.87 -4.00
C MET A 126 -1.75 -15.12 -3.49
N TYR A 127 -2.74 -15.64 -4.23
CA TYR A 127 -3.42 -16.88 -3.91
C TYR A 127 -2.46 -18.07 -3.96
N ILE A 128 -1.68 -18.18 -5.04
CA ILE A 128 -0.67 -19.24 -5.17
C ILE A 128 0.35 -19.12 -4.04
N ALA A 129 0.89 -17.93 -3.78
CA ALA A 129 1.89 -17.71 -2.76
C ALA A 129 1.38 -18.04 -1.34
N PHE A 130 0.25 -17.46 -0.93
CA PHE A 130 -0.21 -17.59 0.45
C PHE A 130 -0.99 -18.87 0.72
N THR A 131 -1.85 -19.30 -0.20
CA THR A 131 -2.72 -20.47 0.03
C THR A 131 -2.04 -21.76 -0.41
N LEU A 132 -1.46 -21.80 -1.62
CA LEU A 132 -0.91 -23.06 -2.14
C LEU A 132 0.50 -23.34 -1.62
N LEU A 133 1.40 -22.35 -1.65
CA LEU A 133 2.79 -22.54 -1.25
C LEU A 133 2.97 -22.46 0.27
N LEU A 134 2.43 -21.42 0.91
CA LEU A 134 2.65 -21.15 2.33
C LEU A 134 1.55 -21.71 3.25
N LYS A 135 0.43 -22.18 2.71
CA LYS A 135 -0.74 -22.72 3.44
C LYS A 135 -1.19 -21.83 4.61
N LEU A 136 -1.09 -20.52 4.44
CA LEU A 136 -1.42 -19.55 5.48
C LEU A 136 -2.94 -19.32 5.54
N PRO A 137 -3.53 -19.26 6.75
CA PRO A 137 -4.92 -18.85 6.91
C PRO A 137 -5.05 -17.37 6.55
N VAL A 138 -5.87 -17.09 5.54
CA VAL A 138 -6.21 -15.73 5.12
C VAL A 138 -7.54 -15.33 5.75
N PRO A 139 -7.70 -14.05 6.17
CA PRO A 139 -8.95 -13.55 6.75
C PRO A 139 -10.14 -13.85 5.83
N ARG A 140 -11.07 -14.65 6.36
CA ARG A 140 -12.39 -14.87 5.75
C ARG A 140 -13.30 -13.73 6.20
N GLY A 141 -13.98 -13.10 5.25
CA GLY A 141 -14.90 -12.01 5.56
C GLY A 141 -16.08 -12.52 6.38
N SER A 142 -16.57 -11.70 7.31
CA SER A 142 -17.74 -12.02 8.12
C SER A 142 -19.01 -12.26 7.31
N PHE A 143 -19.07 -11.75 6.07
CA PHE A 143 -20.20 -11.98 5.17
C PHE A 143 -20.23 -13.41 4.59
N PHE A 144 -19.11 -14.12 4.63
CA PHE A 144 -18.94 -15.47 4.09
C PHE A 144 -18.61 -16.51 5.18
N SER A 145 -18.73 -16.13 6.46
CA SER A 145 -18.51 -17.02 7.61
C SER A 145 -19.80 -17.66 8.09
#